data_AF-L2FWK3-F1
#
_entry.id   AF-L2FWK3-F1
#
_cell.length_a   1.000
_cell.length_b   1.000
_cell.length_c   1.000
_cell.angle_alpha   90.00
_cell.angle_beta   90.00
_cell.angle_gamma   90.00
#
_symmetry.space_group_name_H-M   'P 1'
#
loop_
_entity.id
_entity.type
_entity.pdbx_description
1 polymer ?
#
loop_
_entity_poly.entity_id
_entity_poly.type
_entity_poly.pdbx_seq_one_letter_code
_entity_poly.pdbx_strand_id
1 'polypeptide(L)'
;MASNTGKAGVIVAPDDAGSMENLAHSVLDDLMYNIVHDLLLKVHRDEKMARATTAIRVEKLASDASESSTPDSKPDVRIETDAAIYEDGKILCPRCHLPRLLYPTDGKGARKPDPSVIYCKKHPYIDKPGYDIYGQTWVQPGPGRGKKKKDMKPDPNIESPAPGEGRPANVLSFPSATCSKCKRCILVTRLNNHMGSCIGNSGRNASRAAAAKI
;
A
#
# COMPACT_ATOMS: atom_id res chain seq x y z
N MET A 1 -19.12 -16.83 35.44
CA MET A 1 -17.91 -16.68 36.28
C MET A 1 -17.46 -15.23 36.10
N ALA A 2 -17.38 -14.46 37.18
CA ALA A 2 -16.82 -13.11 37.11
C ALA A 2 -15.34 -13.24 36.73
N SER A 3 -14.88 -12.44 35.76
CA SER A 3 -13.47 -12.42 35.40
C SER A 3 -12.69 -11.76 36.53
N ASN A 4 -11.85 -12.51 37.24
CA ASN A 4 -10.97 -12.01 38.31
C ASN A 4 -9.76 -11.22 37.75
N THR A 5 -9.91 -10.64 36.55
CA THR A 5 -8.85 -10.01 35.75
C THR A 5 -9.38 -8.76 35.08
N GLY A 6 -8.49 -7.80 34.83
CA GLY A 6 -8.77 -6.66 33.97
C GLY A 6 -8.75 -7.04 32.48
N LYS A 7 -8.66 -6.04 31.61
CA LYS A 7 -8.70 -6.17 30.14
C LYS A 7 -7.47 -6.85 29.54
N ALA A 8 -6.31 -6.76 30.19
CA ALA A 8 -5.08 -7.39 29.71
C ALA A 8 -5.11 -8.91 29.94
N GLY A 9 -5.75 -9.35 31.03
CA GLY A 9 -5.79 -10.76 31.42
C GLY A 9 -4.42 -11.32 31.79
N VAL A 10 -3.46 -10.46 32.15
CA VAL A 10 -2.08 -10.82 32.47
C VAL A 10 -1.91 -10.99 33.99
N ILE A 11 -2.56 -10.12 34.76
CA ILE A 11 -2.53 -10.15 36.22
C ILE A 11 -3.87 -10.68 36.71
N VAL A 12 -3.80 -11.81 37.41
CA VAL A 12 -4.96 -12.56 37.90
C VAL A 12 -4.88 -12.64 39.41
N ALA A 13 -5.98 -12.29 40.08
CA ALA A 13 -6.08 -12.49 41.52
C ALA A 13 -6.24 -13.98 41.86
N PRO A 14 -5.68 -14.45 42.98
CA PRO A 14 -5.94 -15.79 43.51
C PRO A 14 -7.44 -16.07 43.72
N ASP A 15 -7.86 -17.33 43.59
CA ASP A 15 -9.29 -17.71 43.71
C ASP A 15 -9.87 -17.47 45.11
N ASP A 16 -9.01 -17.41 46.13
CA ASP A 16 -9.35 -17.14 47.54
C ASP A 16 -9.17 -15.66 47.94
N ALA A 17 -8.81 -14.79 47.00
CA ALA A 17 -8.54 -13.39 47.26
C ALA A 17 -9.78 -12.61 47.71
N GLY A 18 -9.58 -11.67 48.64
CA GLY A 18 -10.63 -10.78 49.11
C GLY A 18 -11.16 -9.84 48.02
N SER A 19 -12.32 -9.22 48.23
CA SER A 19 -12.92 -8.29 47.25
C SER A 19 -12.01 -7.10 46.89
N MET A 20 -11.29 -6.55 47.87
CA MET A 20 -10.34 -5.47 47.67
C MET A 20 -9.11 -5.91 46.87
N GLU A 21 -8.62 -7.12 47.10
CA GLU A 21 -7.49 -7.69 46.38
C GLU A 21 -7.86 -7.95 44.92
N ASN A 22 -9.04 -8.51 44.66
CA ASN A 22 -9.57 -8.69 43.31
C ASN A 22 -9.64 -7.36 42.55
N LEU A 23 -10.13 -6.30 43.21
CA LEU A 23 -10.19 -4.96 42.61
C LEU A 23 -8.78 -4.42 42.33
N ALA A 24 -7.84 -4.55 43.27
CA ALA A 24 -6.47 -4.09 43.10
C ALA A 24 -5.77 -4.78 41.91
N HIS A 25 -5.94 -6.09 41.76
CA HIS A 25 -5.39 -6.84 40.61
C HIS A 25 -6.04 -6.43 39.30
N SER A 26 -7.37 -6.24 39.27
CA SER A 26 -8.07 -5.75 38.08
C SER A 26 -7.59 -4.36 37.65
N VAL A 27 -7.40 -3.44 38.59
CA VAL A 27 -6.91 -2.08 38.30
C VAL A 27 -5.46 -2.14 37.81
N LEU A 28 -4.61 -2.96 38.44
CA LEU A 28 -3.22 -3.11 38.03
C LEU A 28 -3.11 -3.71 36.61
N ASP A 29 -3.95 -4.69 36.29
CA ASP A 29 -4.01 -5.30 34.95
C ASP A 29 -4.42 -4.26 33.89
N ASP A 30 -5.43 -3.44 34.16
CA ASP A 30 -5.86 -2.36 33.26
C ASP A 30 -4.78 -1.29 33.07
N LEU A 31 -4.05 -0.92 34.14
CA LEU A 31 -2.94 0.01 34.06
C LEU A 31 -1.80 -0.55 33.20
N MET A 32 -1.44 -1.82 33.41
CA MET A 32 -0.42 -2.50 32.62
C MET A 32 -0.81 -2.59 31.14
N TYR A 33 -2.08 -2.88 30.84
CA TYR A 33 -2.60 -2.85 29.47
C TYR A 33 -2.36 -1.49 28.82
N ASN A 34 -2.75 -0.40 29.48
CA ASN A 34 -2.62 0.95 28.93
C ASN A 34 -1.15 1.34 28.71
N ILE A 35 -0.27 1.04 29.68
CA ILE A 35 1.17 1.36 29.58
C ILE A 35 1.79 0.62 28.39
N VAL A 36 1.54 -0.68 28.27
CA VAL A 36 2.08 -1.48 27.16
C VAL A 36 1.52 -1.02 25.83
N HIS A 37 0.21 -0.75 25.76
CA HIS A 37 -0.45 -0.27 24.56
C HIS A 37 0.14 1.06 24.07
N ASP A 38 0.29 2.03 24.97
CA ASP A 38 0.86 3.35 24.66
C ASP A 38 2.33 3.25 24.24
N LEU A 39 3.12 2.42 24.92
CA LEU A 39 4.53 2.20 24.58
C LEU A 39 4.67 1.57 23.19
N LEU A 40 3.88 0.55 22.87
CA LEU A 40 3.87 -0.08 21.55
C LEU A 40 3.47 0.89 20.45
N LEU A 41 2.43 1.70 20.68
CA LEU A 41 2.01 2.71 19.72
C LEU A 41 3.08 3.80 19.51
N LYS A 42 3.74 4.22 20.59
CA LYS A 42 4.83 5.19 20.51
C LYS A 42 6.01 4.64 19.72
N VAL A 43 6.51 3.45 20.06
CA VAL A 43 7.62 2.80 19.35
C VAL A 43 7.26 2.57 17.88
N HIS A 44 6.04 2.11 17.58
CA HIS A 44 5.62 1.90 16.19
C HIS A 44 5.58 3.22 15.38
N ARG A 45 5.09 4.30 15.99
CA ARG A 45 5.06 5.63 15.35
C ARG A 45 6.47 6.17 15.15
N ASP A 46 7.31 6.08 16.17
CA ASP A 46 8.70 6.56 16.13
C ASP A 46 9.49 5.80 15.06
N GLU A 47 9.36 4.47 15.00
CA GLU A 47 10.01 3.65 13.97
C GLU A 47 9.47 3.96 12.56
N LYS A 48 8.16 4.16 12.41
CA LYS A 48 7.57 4.54 11.12
C LYS A 48 8.08 5.92 10.65
N MET A 49 8.20 6.88 11.57
CA MET A 49 8.74 8.21 11.29
C MET A 49 10.25 8.15 11.00
N ALA A 50 11.02 7.36 11.75
CA ALA A 50 12.44 7.13 11.50
C ALA A 50 12.66 6.52 10.11
N ARG A 51 11.89 5.50 9.71
CA ARG A 51 11.95 4.92 8.35
C ARG A 51 11.59 5.92 7.25
N ALA A 52 10.67 6.84 7.51
CA ALA A 52 10.32 7.89 6.54
C ALA A 52 11.40 8.99 6.44
N THR A 53 12.02 9.36 7.57
CA THR A 53 12.98 10.48 7.65
C THR A 53 14.42 10.09 7.36
N THR A 54 14.79 8.82 7.55
CA THR A 54 16.14 8.29 7.29
C THR A 54 16.55 8.46 5.83
N ALA A 55 15.64 8.30 4.85
CA ALA A 55 15.96 8.55 3.45
C ALA A 55 16.44 9.99 3.21
N ILE A 56 15.77 10.98 3.82
CA ILE A 56 16.07 12.41 3.69
C ILE A 56 17.36 12.76 4.45
N ARG A 57 17.58 12.19 5.64
CA ARG A 57 18.80 12.44 6.43
C ARG A 57 20.04 11.81 5.80
N VAL A 58 19.94 10.61 5.24
CA VAL A 58 21.05 9.98 4.52
C VAL A 58 21.43 10.79 3.28
N GLU A 59 20.45 11.33 2.54
CA GLU A 59 20.71 12.21 1.40
C GLU A 59 21.39 13.52 1.81
N LYS A 60 20.95 14.13 2.93
CA LYS A 60 21.56 15.35 3.45
C LYS A 60 22.98 15.11 3.98
N LEU A 61 23.19 14.04 4.76
CA LEU A 61 24.51 13.68 5.28
C LEU A 61 25.49 13.29 4.16
N ALA A 62 25.01 12.61 3.12
CA ALA A 62 25.82 12.31 1.95
C ALA A 62 26.18 13.59 1.16
N SER A 63 25.25 14.53 1.02
CA SER A 63 25.51 15.84 0.40
C SER A 63 26.53 16.66 1.21
N ASP A 64 26.34 16.78 2.53
CA ASP A 64 27.24 17.52 3.43
C ASP A 64 28.66 16.89 3.47
N ALA A 65 28.77 15.56 3.38
CA ALA A 65 30.06 14.86 3.27
C ALA A 65 30.74 15.06 1.90
N SER A 66 29.96 15.20 0.84
CA SER A 66 30.49 15.49 -0.51
C SER A 66 30.99 16.94 -0.66
N GLU A 67 30.43 17.89 0.08
CA GLU A 67 30.88 19.29 0.07
C GLU A 67 32.15 19.53 0.90
N SER A 68 32.47 18.64 1.83
CA SER A 68 33.66 18.73 2.70
C SER A 68 34.88 17.97 2.18
N SER A 69 34.77 17.23 1.08
CA SER A 69 35.87 16.51 0.44
C SER A 69 36.45 17.29 -0.74
N THR A 70 37.78 17.47 -0.74
CA THR A 70 38.54 18.00 -1.89
C THR A 70 38.45 17.05 -3.09
N PRO A 71 38.60 17.54 -4.34
CA PRO A 71 38.09 16.86 -5.55
C PRO A 71 38.86 15.60 -6.00
N ASP A 72 39.73 15.02 -5.18
CA ASP A 72 40.64 13.94 -5.59
C ASP A 72 40.69 12.73 -4.64
N SER A 73 39.73 12.58 -3.73
CA SER A 73 39.65 11.38 -2.91
C SER A 73 38.20 10.94 -2.81
N LYS A 74 37.81 9.98 -3.65
CA LYS A 74 36.52 9.29 -3.59
C LYS A 74 36.34 8.78 -2.15
N PRO A 75 35.46 9.38 -1.34
CA PRO A 75 35.39 9.01 0.06
C PRO A 75 34.61 7.69 0.13
N ASP A 76 35.31 6.60 0.36
CA ASP A 76 34.76 5.26 0.63
C ASP A 76 34.11 5.28 2.02
N VAL A 77 32.98 5.98 2.13
CA VAL A 77 32.25 6.15 3.39
C VAL A 77 31.02 5.26 3.32
N ARG A 78 31.21 4.01 3.74
CA ARG A 78 30.10 3.08 3.97
C ARG A 78 29.36 3.49 5.24
N ILE A 79 28.27 4.25 5.09
CA ILE A 79 27.39 4.64 6.19
C ILE A 79 26.23 3.65 6.24
N GLU A 80 26.21 2.84 7.30
CA GLU A 80 25.12 1.91 7.58
C GLU A 80 24.14 2.55 8.56
N THR A 81 22.89 2.67 8.15
CA THR A 81 21.77 2.97 9.06
C THR A 81 20.75 1.84 8.95
N ASP A 82 19.94 1.63 10.00
CA ASP A 82 18.93 0.56 10.06
C ASP A 82 17.93 0.53 8.87
N ALA A 83 17.86 1.60 8.07
CA ALA A 83 16.94 1.75 6.94
C ALA A 83 17.60 1.82 5.54
N ALA A 84 18.92 2.02 5.46
CA ALA A 84 19.66 2.19 4.21
C ALA A 84 21.16 1.98 4.38
N ILE A 85 21.78 1.31 3.40
CA ILE A 85 23.24 1.19 3.27
C ILE A 85 23.66 2.16 2.15
N TYR A 86 24.56 3.07 2.46
CA TYR A 86 25.22 3.90 1.45
C TYR A 86 26.54 3.25 1.05
N GLU A 87 26.66 2.83 -0.21
CA GLU A 87 27.87 2.20 -0.75
C GLU A 87 28.15 2.80 -2.13
N ASP A 88 29.37 3.27 -2.37
CA ASP A 88 29.81 3.83 -3.67
C ASP A 88 28.92 4.96 -4.24
N GLY A 89 28.40 5.84 -3.39
CA GLY A 89 27.55 6.94 -3.84
C GLY A 89 26.09 6.56 -4.12
N LYS A 90 25.70 5.30 -3.87
CA LYS A 90 24.36 4.77 -4.16
C LYS A 90 23.68 4.30 -2.87
N ILE A 91 22.42 4.68 -2.71
CA ILE A 91 21.59 4.22 -1.59
C ILE A 91 21.03 2.84 -1.96
N LEU A 92 21.41 1.82 -1.20
CA LEU A 92 20.98 0.43 -1.38
C LEU A 92 19.74 0.12 -0.54
N CYS A 93 18.88 -0.75 -1.07
CA CYS A 93 17.72 -1.24 -0.34
C CYS A 93 18.12 -2.35 0.66
N PRO A 94 17.75 -2.27 1.95
CA PRO A 94 18.14 -3.26 2.97
C PRO A 94 17.50 -4.64 2.79
N ARG A 95 16.53 -4.81 1.87
CA ARG A 95 15.89 -6.11 1.61
C ARG A 95 16.41 -6.83 0.38
N CYS A 96 16.79 -6.09 -0.64
CA CYS A 96 17.19 -6.69 -1.92
C CYS A 96 18.60 -6.27 -2.35
N HIS A 97 19.26 -5.39 -1.59
CA HIS A 97 20.59 -4.82 -1.85
C HIS A 97 20.75 -4.19 -3.25
N LEU A 98 19.64 -3.94 -3.94
CA LEU A 98 19.61 -3.23 -5.21
C LEU A 98 19.61 -1.71 -4.95
N PRO A 99 20.22 -0.91 -5.84
CA PRO A 99 20.11 0.54 -5.81
C PRO A 99 18.65 0.99 -5.74
N ARG A 100 18.34 1.89 -4.81
CA ARG A 100 17.02 2.53 -4.74
C ARG A 100 16.95 3.62 -5.80
N LEU A 101 15.79 3.72 -6.43
CA LEU A 101 15.48 4.86 -7.26
C LEU A 101 15.11 6.04 -6.34
N LEU A 102 15.82 7.17 -6.48
CA LEU A 102 15.64 8.35 -5.63
C LEU A 102 14.51 9.26 -6.13
N TYR A 103 14.34 9.32 -7.44
CA TYR A 103 13.37 10.18 -8.10
C TYR A 103 12.26 9.33 -8.73
N PRO A 104 11.02 9.83 -8.81
CA PRO A 104 9.98 9.12 -9.52
C PRO A 104 10.35 8.97 -11.01
N THR A 105 9.86 7.91 -11.65
CA THR A 105 10.12 7.65 -13.07
C THR A 105 9.36 8.60 -13.98
N ASP A 106 8.18 9.05 -13.54
CA ASP A 106 7.27 9.96 -14.25
C ASP A 106 6.66 11.00 -13.29
N GLY A 107 6.07 12.06 -13.84
CA GLY A 107 5.41 13.11 -13.05
C GLY A 107 6.34 14.26 -12.65
N LYS A 108 5.97 14.99 -11.59
CA LYS A 108 6.69 16.18 -11.14
C LYS A 108 8.04 15.78 -10.51
N GLY A 109 9.15 16.32 -11.04
CA GLY A 109 10.49 16.03 -10.56
C GLY A 109 11.06 14.68 -11.02
N ALA A 110 10.48 14.08 -12.05
CA ALA A 110 10.89 12.79 -12.57
C ALA A 110 12.28 12.79 -13.21
N ARG A 111 13.04 11.71 -13.00
CA ARG A 111 14.31 11.46 -13.70
C ARG A 111 14.28 10.04 -14.26
N LYS A 112 14.64 9.91 -15.53
CA LYS A 112 14.70 8.60 -16.18
C LYS A 112 15.85 7.78 -15.57
N PRO A 113 15.58 6.58 -15.04
CA PRO A 113 16.65 5.70 -14.55
C PRO A 113 17.54 5.25 -15.69
N ASP A 114 18.79 4.90 -15.35
CA ASP A 114 19.70 4.27 -16.29
C ASP A 114 19.17 2.89 -16.68
N PRO A 115 18.93 2.60 -17.97
CA PRO A 115 18.42 1.31 -18.42
C PRO A 115 19.40 0.15 -18.19
N SER A 116 20.68 0.43 -17.92
CA SER A 116 21.70 -0.61 -17.67
C SER A 116 21.68 -1.15 -16.24
N VAL A 117 21.00 -0.47 -15.31
CA VAL A 117 21.03 -0.80 -13.87
C VAL A 117 19.68 -1.35 -13.43
N ILE A 118 19.72 -2.50 -12.73
CA ILE A 118 18.52 -3.09 -12.13
C ILE A 118 18.28 -2.41 -10.76
N TYR A 119 17.21 -1.62 -10.67
CA TYR A 119 16.82 -0.92 -9.45
C TYR A 119 15.86 -1.75 -8.58
N CYS A 120 15.74 -1.36 -7.32
CA CYS A 120 14.73 -1.90 -6.42
C CYS A 120 13.31 -1.59 -6.93
N LYS A 121 12.43 -2.60 -6.96
CA LYS A 121 11.00 -2.47 -7.35
C LYS A 121 10.20 -1.48 -6.51
N LYS A 122 10.70 -1.07 -5.34
CA LYS A 122 10.09 -0.05 -4.49
C LYS A 122 10.47 1.33 -5.01
N HIS A 123 9.82 1.75 -6.09
CA HIS A 123 10.04 3.09 -6.66
C HIS A 123 9.35 4.17 -5.81
N PRO A 124 9.85 5.41 -5.83
CA PRO A 124 9.16 6.57 -5.25
C PRO A 124 7.77 6.75 -5.86
N TYR A 125 6.86 7.34 -5.10
CA TYR A 125 5.51 7.61 -5.58
C TYR A 125 5.51 8.65 -6.70
N ILE A 126 4.67 8.40 -7.71
CA ILE A 126 4.48 9.31 -8.86
C ILE A 126 3.33 10.26 -8.53
N ASP A 127 3.59 11.56 -8.58
CA ASP A 127 2.57 12.60 -8.52
C ASP A 127 2.28 13.12 -9.93
N LYS A 128 1.21 12.59 -10.54
CA LYS A 128 0.77 12.95 -11.90
C LYS A 128 -0.76 12.97 -11.96
N PRO A 129 -1.39 14.08 -12.41
CA PRO A 129 -2.84 14.16 -12.55
C PRO A 129 -3.38 13.08 -13.49
N GLY A 130 -4.39 12.32 -13.04
CA GLY A 130 -5.00 11.25 -13.85
C GLY A 130 -4.39 9.86 -13.66
N TYR A 131 -3.35 9.75 -12.83
CA TYR A 131 -2.56 8.55 -12.60
C TYR A 131 -2.40 8.29 -11.10
N ASP A 132 -2.46 7.02 -10.71
CA ASP A 132 -2.22 6.61 -9.33
C ASP A 132 -0.75 6.76 -8.91
N ILE A 133 -0.51 6.51 -7.63
CA ILE A 133 0.82 6.60 -7.01
C ILE A 133 1.88 5.69 -7.65
N TYR A 134 1.47 4.75 -8.50
CA TYR A 134 2.34 3.83 -9.23
C TYR A 134 2.37 4.11 -10.74
N GLY A 135 1.73 5.17 -11.22
CA GLY A 135 1.69 5.54 -12.63
C GLY A 135 0.66 4.78 -13.46
N GLN A 136 -0.35 4.16 -12.84
CA GLN A 136 -1.48 3.55 -13.56
C GLN A 136 -2.63 4.56 -13.72
N THR A 137 -3.19 4.72 -14.92
CA THR A 137 -4.29 5.66 -15.14
C THR A 137 -5.59 5.15 -14.54
N TRP A 138 -6.32 6.03 -13.82
CA TRP A 138 -7.74 5.80 -13.52
C TRP A 138 -8.65 6.35 -14.63
N VAL A 139 -8.12 7.19 -15.51
CA VAL A 139 -8.80 7.63 -16.72
C VAL A 139 -8.70 6.50 -17.75
N GLN A 140 -9.86 6.02 -18.22
CA GLN A 140 -9.91 5.02 -19.28
C GLN A 140 -9.25 5.59 -20.55
N PRO A 141 -8.26 4.91 -21.14
CA PRO A 141 -7.73 5.29 -22.45
C PRO A 141 -8.84 5.06 -23.49
N GLY A 142 -9.52 6.13 -23.86
CA GLY A 142 -10.60 6.08 -24.81
C GLY A 142 -11.32 7.42 -24.89
N PRO A 143 -12.05 7.68 -25.99
CA PRO A 143 -12.86 8.87 -26.07
C PRO A 143 -13.86 8.80 -24.91
N GLY A 144 -13.76 9.76 -24.00
CA GLY A 144 -14.69 9.91 -22.89
C GLY A 144 -16.12 9.72 -23.41
N ARG A 145 -16.96 9.09 -22.57
CA ARG A 145 -18.34 8.70 -22.88
C ARG A 145 -19.06 9.83 -23.64
N GLY A 146 -19.13 9.73 -24.97
CA GLY A 146 -19.76 10.74 -25.84
C GLY A 146 -19.04 11.15 -27.13
N LYS A 147 -17.75 10.85 -27.35
CA LYS A 147 -17.08 11.20 -28.63
C LYS A 147 -16.80 10.00 -29.54
N LYS A 148 -17.09 10.18 -30.85
CA LYS A 148 -16.84 9.18 -31.91
C LYS A 148 -15.35 8.85 -31.99
N LYS A 149 -15.04 7.56 -32.18
CA LYS A 149 -13.68 6.99 -32.33
C LYS A 149 -12.79 7.60 -33.43
N LYS A 150 -13.29 8.53 -34.26
CA LYS A 150 -12.59 9.02 -35.46
C LYS A 150 -11.57 10.15 -35.18
N ASP A 151 -11.58 10.72 -33.97
CA ASP A 151 -10.76 11.89 -33.63
C ASP A 151 -9.54 11.58 -32.77
N MET A 152 -9.13 10.31 -32.63
CA MET A 152 -7.90 9.98 -31.91
C MET A 152 -6.69 10.03 -32.86
N LYS A 153 -5.77 10.97 -32.61
CA LYS A 153 -4.38 10.82 -33.08
C LYS A 153 -3.65 9.91 -32.07
N PRO A 154 -3.00 8.81 -32.51
CA PRO A 154 -2.25 7.95 -31.61
C PRO A 154 -0.99 8.69 -31.11
N ASP A 155 -0.78 8.69 -29.79
CA ASP A 155 0.48 9.10 -29.18
C ASP A 155 1.58 8.09 -29.57
N PRO A 156 2.76 8.53 -30.02
CA PRO A 156 3.81 7.65 -30.56
C PRO A 156 4.57 6.84 -29.50
N ASN A 157 4.24 6.97 -28.21
CA ASN A 157 4.95 6.30 -27.10
C ASN A 157 4.06 5.29 -26.34
N ILE A 158 2.90 4.95 -26.90
CA ILE A 158 2.07 3.84 -26.44
C ILE A 158 1.94 2.91 -27.65
N GLU A 159 2.73 1.83 -27.67
CA GLU A 159 2.52 0.72 -28.60
C GLU A 159 1.13 0.11 -28.34
N SER A 160 0.11 0.67 -28.98
CA SER A 160 -1.21 0.08 -29.08
C SER A 160 -1.18 -0.92 -30.24
N PRO A 161 -1.57 -2.20 -30.06
CA PRO A 161 -1.57 -3.16 -31.15
C PRO A 161 -2.55 -2.72 -32.24
N ALA A 162 -2.16 -2.92 -33.49
CA ALA A 162 -2.95 -2.58 -34.67
C ALA A 162 -4.35 -3.24 -34.66
N PRO A 163 -5.40 -2.57 -35.18
CA PRO A 163 -6.75 -3.10 -35.19
C PRO A 163 -6.91 -4.10 -36.34
N GLY A 164 -6.65 -5.38 -36.07
CA GLY A 164 -6.82 -6.42 -37.09
C GLY A 164 -6.68 -7.85 -36.60
N GLU A 165 -5.96 -8.07 -35.50
CA GLU A 165 -5.78 -9.43 -34.96
C GLU A 165 -6.74 -9.66 -33.80
N GLY A 166 -7.52 -10.74 -33.90
CA GLY A 166 -8.47 -11.17 -32.90
C GLY A 166 -7.83 -11.14 -31.51
N ARG A 167 -8.45 -10.40 -30.59
CA ARG A 167 -8.01 -10.34 -29.19
C ARG A 167 -7.75 -11.77 -28.72
N PRO A 168 -6.53 -12.11 -28.27
CA PRO A 168 -6.25 -13.46 -27.80
C PRO A 168 -7.21 -13.77 -26.65
N ALA A 169 -7.80 -14.95 -26.68
CA ALA A 169 -8.84 -15.42 -25.75
C ALA A 169 -8.42 -15.42 -24.27
N ASN A 170 -7.14 -15.13 -23.99
CA ASN A 170 -6.55 -15.00 -22.67
C ASN A 170 -6.39 -13.55 -22.18
N VAL A 171 -7.00 -12.55 -22.84
CA VAL A 171 -7.29 -11.29 -22.15
C VAL A 171 -8.52 -11.53 -21.27
N LEU A 172 -8.28 -12.21 -20.13
CA LEU A 172 -9.16 -12.13 -18.98
C LEU A 172 -9.49 -10.65 -18.79
N SER A 173 -10.77 -10.39 -18.70
CA SER A 173 -11.32 -9.04 -18.81
C SER A 173 -11.13 -8.36 -17.45
N PHE A 174 -9.89 -7.91 -17.23
CA PHE A 174 -9.44 -7.32 -15.99
C PHE A 174 -9.97 -5.89 -15.83
N PRO A 175 -10.40 -5.50 -14.61
CA PRO A 175 -10.43 -6.33 -13.41
C PRO A 175 -11.69 -7.23 -13.35
N SER A 176 -11.51 -8.50 -13.01
CA SER A 176 -12.58 -9.49 -12.76
C SER A 176 -12.49 -10.03 -11.34
N ALA A 177 -13.62 -10.35 -10.71
CA ALA A 177 -13.71 -10.88 -9.36
C ALA A 177 -14.58 -12.14 -9.33
N THR A 178 -14.21 -13.09 -8.49
CA THR A 178 -14.95 -14.34 -8.32
C THR A 178 -16.07 -14.16 -7.31
N CYS A 179 -17.31 -14.47 -7.70
CA CYS A 179 -18.44 -14.42 -6.78
C CYS A 179 -18.26 -15.45 -5.64
N SER A 180 -18.39 -15.02 -4.39
CA SER A 180 -18.28 -15.91 -3.22
C SER A 180 -19.35 -17.00 -3.19
N LYS A 181 -20.56 -16.73 -3.70
CA LYS A 181 -21.72 -17.63 -3.67
C LYS A 181 -21.77 -18.63 -4.84
N CYS A 182 -21.56 -18.20 -6.08
CA CYS A 182 -21.63 -19.09 -7.25
C CYS A 182 -20.28 -19.40 -7.91
N LYS A 183 -19.18 -18.91 -7.33
CA LYS A 183 -17.79 -19.13 -7.77
C LYS A 183 -17.49 -18.76 -9.23
N ARG A 184 -18.40 -18.03 -9.89
CA ARG A 184 -18.20 -17.55 -11.26
C ARG A 184 -17.26 -16.35 -11.26
N CYS A 185 -16.31 -16.32 -12.20
CA CYS A 185 -15.51 -15.13 -12.50
C CYS A 185 -16.38 -14.10 -13.23
N ILE A 186 -16.58 -12.94 -12.61
CA ILE A 186 -17.42 -11.86 -13.14
C ILE A 186 -16.55 -10.63 -13.36
N LEU A 187 -16.79 -9.89 -14.44
CA LEU A 187 -16.15 -8.59 -14.62
C LEU A 187 -16.51 -7.67 -13.46
N VAL A 188 -15.54 -6.95 -12.88
CA VAL A 188 -15.78 -6.07 -11.71
C VAL A 188 -16.88 -5.05 -12.00
N THR A 189 -16.98 -4.53 -13.23
CA THR A 189 -18.07 -3.58 -13.59
C THR A 189 -19.48 -4.19 -13.56
N ARG A 190 -19.60 -5.52 -13.68
CA ARG A 190 -20.88 -6.25 -13.64
C ARG A 190 -21.08 -7.02 -12.32
N LEU A 191 -20.11 -6.96 -11.40
CA LEU A 191 -20.15 -7.69 -10.14
C LEU A 191 -21.36 -7.29 -9.29
N ASN A 192 -21.69 -5.99 -9.22
CA ASN A 192 -22.84 -5.51 -8.46
C ASN A 192 -24.18 -6.07 -8.98
N ASN A 193 -24.38 -6.05 -10.31
CA ASN A 193 -25.58 -6.63 -10.93
C ASN A 193 -25.64 -8.14 -10.69
N HIS A 194 -24.50 -8.81 -10.79
CA HIS A 194 -24.39 -10.24 -10.50
C HIS A 194 -24.71 -10.56 -9.03
N MET A 195 -24.17 -9.81 -8.06
CA MET A 195 -24.43 -10.01 -6.63
C MET A 195 -25.91 -9.79 -6.29
N GLY A 196 -26.55 -8.78 -6.90
CA GLY A 196 -27.99 -8.53 -6.72
C GLY A 196 -28.85 -9.73 -7.10
N SER A 197 -28.55 -10.38 -8.23
CA SER A 197 -29.27 -11.57 -8.68
C SER A 197 -28.80 -12.86 -7.99
N CYS A 198 -27.51 -13.00 -7.70
CA CYS A 198 -26.93 -14.22 -7.16
C CYS A 198 -27.17 -14.38 -5.66
N ILE A 199 -26.94 -13.32 -4.87
CA ILE A 199 -27.11 -13.36 -3.41
C ILE A 199 -28.60 -13.21 -3.05
N GLY A 200 -29.37 -12.52 -3.89
CA GLY A 200 -30.82 -12.70 -3.94
C GLY A 200 -31.57 -12.05 -2.78
N ASN A 201 -31.62 -10.72 -2.78
CA ASN A 201 -32.80 -9.96 -2.32
C ASN A 201 -32.82 -8.54 -2.93
N SER A 202 -32.30 -8.39 -4.14
CA SER A 202 -32.22 -7.09 -4.81
C SER A 202 -33.30 -6.98 -5.88
N GLY A 203 -34.06 -5.89 -5.83
CA GLY A 203 -35.03 -5.51 -6.86
C GLY A 203 -36.45 -6.06 -6.65
N ARG A 204 -37.22 -6.05 -7.75
CA ARG A 204 -38.69 -6.25 -7.77
C ARG A 204 -39.18 -7.59 -7.18
N ASN A 205 -38.32 -8.59 -7.04
CA ASN A 205 -38.66 -9.86 -6.41
C ASN A 205 -38.68 -9.76 -4.88
N ALA A 206 -37.79 -8.95 -4.29
CA ALA A 206 -37.78 -8.67 -2.85
C ALA A 206 -39.04 -7.90 -2.42
N SER A 207 -39.46 -6.91 -3.22
CA SER A 207 -40.67 -6.12 -2.96
C SER A 207 -41.94 -6.97 -3.09
N ARG A 208 -42.01 -7.88 -4.07
CA ARG A 208 -43.14 -8.81 -4.22
C ARG A 208 -43.18 -9.85 -3.09
N ALA A 209 -42.03 -10.37 -2.67
CA ALA A 209 -41.94 -11.32 -1.55
C ALA A 209 -42.26 -10.67 -0.19
N ALA A 210 -41.95 -9.38 -0.02
CA ALA A 210 -42.35 -8.61 1.16
C ALA A 210 -43.85 -8.29 1.15
N ALA A 211 -44.40 -7.91 0.00
CA ALA A 211 -45.84 -7.63 -0.16
C ALA A 211 -46.72 -8.88 0.01
N ALA A 212 -46.19 -10.08 -0.26
CA ALA A 212 -46.90 -11.34 -0.02
C ALA A 212 -46.88 -11.82 1.44
N LYS A 213 -46.15 -11.11 2.32
CA LYS A 213 -46.05 -11.41 3.77
C LYS A 213 -46.80 -10.37 4.63
N ILE A 214 -47.49 -9.42 4.02
CA ILE A 214 -48.45 -8.48 4.63
C ILE A 214 -49.85 -9.00 4.28
#